data_AF-A0A954RUN3-F1
#
_entry.id   AF-A0A954RUN3-F1
#
_cell.length_a   1.000
_cell.length_b   1.000
_cell.length_c   1.000
_cell.angle_alpha   90.00
_cell.angle_beta   90.00
_cell.angle_gamma   90.00
#
_symmetry.space_group_name_H-M   'P 1'
#
loop_
_entity.id
_entity.type
_entity.pdbx_description
1 polymer ?
#
loop_
_entity_poly.entity_id
_entity_poly.type
_entity_poly.pdbx_seq_one_letter_code
_entity_poly.pdbx_strand_id
1 'polypeptide(L)'
;MKRFYHDPATLTHTMTAAFVALTILLATGELSQCYAQPVNDARGKQSAEANAADARFRAIADAWWEDAVKRDPLFATATGDNRWNDKLPVVSIAAYAARAEQLREFQSELTSLDVEQLSAGQRVNYAVVRRWIETELAEHEYQADLIPITNREGFHIFFPELRNQMPLRSLNDYHNYIARLKGFAEYSRQHMELMRAGIAAGMTLPSVVMQR
;
A
#
# COMPACT_ATOMS: atom_id res chain seq x y z
N MET A 1 -10.37 -8.64 -38.73
CA MET A 1 -11.64 -8.75 -38.00
C MET A 1 -11.93 -7.38 -37.39
N LYS A 2 -13.01 -6.73 -37.84
CA LYS A 2 -13.37 -5.32 -37.57
C LYS A 2 -13.84 -5.09 -36.13
N ARG A 3 -13.55 -3.93 -35.56
CA ARG A 3 -14.45 -3.05 -34.74
C ARG A 3 -13.64 -1.79 -34.36
N PHE A 4 -13.79 -0.66 -35.06
CA PHE A 4 -14.81 0.38 -34.85
C PHE A 4 -14.96 0.77 -33.36
N TYR A 5 -14.31 1.88 -32.98
CA TYR A 5 -14.68 2.67 -31.81
C TYR A 5 -15.16 4.03 -32.32
N HIS A 6 -16.44 4.31 -32.06
CA HIS A 6 -17.07 5.59 -32.33
C HIS A 6 -16.79 6.54 -31.15
N ASP A 7 -16.30 7.72 -31.47
CA ASP A 7 -16.52 8.94 -30.68
C ASP A 7 -17.93 9.48 -31.01
N PRO A 8 -18.67 10.07 -30.06
CA PRO A 8 -18.88 11.50 -30.22
C PRO A 8 -18.99 12.30 -28.91
N ALA A 9 -18.22 13.38 -28.83
CA ALA A 9 -18.65 14.64 -28.21
C ALA A 9 -19.19 15.58 -29.30
N THR A 10 -20.36 16.21 -29.08
CA THR A 10 -20.59 17.68 -29.16
C THR A 10 -22.08 18.05 -29.13
N LEU A 11 -22.41 18.90 -28.14
CA LEU A 11 -23.13 20.19 -28.24
C LEU A 11 -24.57 20.29 -28.80
N THR A 12 -25.40 20.88 -27.93
CA THR A 12 -26.41 21.95 -28.15
C THR A 12 -27.56 21.71 -29.11
N HIS A 13 -28.79 21.76 -28.58
CA HIS A 13 -29.84 22.63 -29.14
C HIS A 13 -30.85 23.05 -28.06
N THR A 14 -31.02 24.36 -27.98
CA THR A 14 -32.15 25.11 -27.40
C THR A 14 -33.46 24.77 -28.11
N MET A 15 -34.61 24.71 -27.42
CA MET A 15 -35.88 25.24 -27.94
C MET A 15 -36.99 25.31 -26.87
N THR A 16 -37.77 26.37 -27.01
CA THR A 16 -38.77 27.00 -26.13
C THR A 16 -40.20 26.58 -26.51
N ALA A 17 -41.14 26.61 -25.54
CA ALA A 17 -42.60 26.87 -25.65
C ALA A 17 -43.37 25.98 -24.62
N ALA A 18 -44.04 26.45 -23.56
CA ALA A 18 -45.11 27.45 -23.37
C ALA A 18 -46.55 26.87 -23.49
N PHE A 19 -47.40 27.31 -22.54
CA PHE A 19 -48.88 27.36 -22.50
C PHE A 19 -49.72 26.31 -21.68
N VAL A 20 -50.38 26.86 -20.63
CA VAL A 20 -51.83 26.74 -20.24
C VAL A 20 -52.21 25.57 -19.30
N ALA A 21 -52.51 25.77 -18.01
CA ALA A 21 -53.61 26.45 -17.27
C ALA A 21 -54.78 25.52 -16.85
N LEU A 22 -55.04 25.50 -15.51
CA LEU A 22 -56.35 25.56 -14.81
C LEU A 22 -57.37 24.40 -15.07
N THR A 23 -57.96 23.63 -14.13
CA THR A 23 -58.84 24.00 -12.98
C THR A 23 -59.35 22.73 -12.23
N ILE A 24 -59.27 22.71 -10.89
CA ILE A 24 -60.26 22.33 -9.82
C ILE A 24 -61.22 21.09 -10.01
N LEU A 25 -61.21 20.11 -9.07
CA LEU A 25 -62.24 19.87 -8.01
C LEU A 25 -62.11 18.49 -7.29
N LEU A 26 -62.40 18.54 -5.98
CA LEU A 26 -62.37 17.59 -4.85
C LEU A 26 -62.84 16.12 -5.05
N ALA A 27 -62.12 15.18 -4.43
CA ALA A 27 -62.69 13.99 -3.80
C ALA A 27 -61.79 13.49 -2.65
N THR A 28 -62.33 13.47 -1.44
CA THR A 28 -61.74 12.94 -0.21
C THR A 28 -61.65 11.41 -0.26
N GLY A 29 -60.50 10.86 0.10
CA GLY A 29 -60.31 9.43 0.31
C GLY A 29 -59.09 9.20 1.19
N GLU A 30 -59.28 9.24 2.51
CA GLU A 30 -58.33 8.72 3.49
C GLU A 30 -58.18 7.21 3.27
N LEU A 31 -57.07 6.74 2.72
CA LEU A 31 -56.54 5.41 2.99
C LEU A 31 -55.01 5.43 2.88
N SER A 32 -54.38 4.98 3.97
CA SER A 32 -52.99 4.56 4.06
C SER A 32 -51.93 5.65 4.01
N GLN A 33 -51.86 6.42 5.09
CA GLN A 33 -50.59 6.97 5.53
C GLN A 33 -49.76 5.82 6.12
N CYS A 34 -48.89 5.25 5.29
CA CYS A 34 -47.80 4.40 5.74
C CYS A 34 -46.84 5.29 6.53
N TYR A 35 -47.13 5.52 7.81
CA TYR A 35 -46.17 6.11 8.73
C TYR A 35 -45.03 5.11 8.89
N ALA A 36 -44.00 5.25 8.05
CA ALA A 36 -42.71 4.68 8.31
C ALA A 36 -42.22 5.24 9.65
N GLN A 37 -42.27 4.41 10.69
CA GLN A 37 -41.58 4.70 11.94
C GLN A 37 -40.10 4.91 11.60
N PRO A 38 -39.45 5.98 12.10
CA PRO A 38 -38.00 6.05 11.99
C PRO A 38 -37.47 4.85 12.78
N VAL A 39 -36.86 3.90 12.08
CA VAL A 39 -36.02 2.90 12.73
C VAL A 39 -34.92 3.71 13.40
N ASN A 40 -35.05 3.92 14.70
CA ASN A 40 -33.95 4.37 15.54
C ASN A 40 -32.92 3.24 15.49
N ASP A 41 -32.09 3.26 14.45
CA ASP A 41 -30.94 2.41 14.35
C ASP A 41 -29.96 2.92 15.41
N ALA A 42 -30.09 2.37 16.61
CA ALA A 42 -29.12 2.54 17.68
C ALA A 42 -27.72 2.02 17.27
N ARG A 43 -27.58 1.40 16.09
CA ARG A 43 -26.29 1.10 15.45
C ARG A 43 -25.65 2.29 14.71
N GLY A 44 -26.38 3.40 14.55
CA GLY A 44 -25.91 4.61 13.85
C GLY A 44 -25.38 5.72 14.75
N LYS A 45 -25.37 5.54 16.08
CA LYS A 45 -24.80 6.52 17.05
C LYS A 45 -23.48 6.05 17.68
N GLN A 46 -22.82 5.09 17.06
CA GLN A 46 -21.40 4.79 17.31
C GLN A 46 -20.53 5.28 16.14
N SER A 47 -20.89 6.41 15.52
CA SER A 47 -20.03 7.11 14.58
C SER A 47 -19.54 8.39 15.22
N ALA A 48 -18.23 8.43 15.50
CA ALA A 48 -17.41 9.65 15.57
C ALA A 48 -17.32 10.43 16.89
N GLU A 49 -17.33 9.77 18.05
CA GLU A 49 -16.26 10.09 19.00
C GLU A 49 -15.05 9.25 18.61
N ALA A 50 -13.93 9.90 18.32
CA ALA A 50 -12.71 9.23 17.88
C ALA A 50 -12.33 8.18 18.93
N ASN A 51 -12.51 6.90 18.61
CA ASN A 51 -12.08 5.82 19.47
C ASN A 51 -10.56 6.00 19.72
N ALA A 52 -10.19 6.30 20.96
CA ALA A 52 -8.81 6.59 21.34
C ALA A 52 -7.88 5.41 21.02
N ALA A 53 -8.38 4.17 21.13
CA ALA A 53 -7.64 2.97 20.75
C ALA A 53 -7.40 2.94 19.22
N ASP A 54 -8.40 3.26 18.41
CA ASP A 54 -8.26 3.36 16.95
C ASP A 54 -7.31 4.49 16.54
N ALA A 55 -7.33 5.61 17.24
CA ALA A 55 -6.40 6.72 17.00
C ALA A 55 -4.96 6.33 17.36
N ARG A 56 -4.76 5.64 18.48
CA ARG A 56 -3.45 5.14 18.91
C ARG A 56 -2.92 4.08 17.94
N PHE A 57 -3.75 3.13 17.53
CA PHE A 57 -3.36 2.14 16.51
C PHE A 57 -2.95 2.81 15.20
N ARG A 58 -3.74 3.75 14.69
CA ARG A 58 -3.41 4.47 13.45
C ARG A 58 -2.09 5.21 13.55
N ALA A 59 -1.81 5.88 14.67
CA ALA A 59 -0.53 6.56 14.87
C ALA A 59 0.67 5.60 14.79
N ILE A 60 0.56 4.40 15.38
CA ILE A 60 1.61 3.37 15.32
C ILE A 60 1.74 2.86 13.87
N ALA A 61 0.62 2.54 13.21
CA ALA A 61 0.62 2.03 11.85
C ALA A 61 1.17 3.05 10.84
N ASP A 62 0.82 4.34 10.99
CA ASP A 62 1.31 5.43 10.14
C ASP A 62 2.81 5.65 10.35
N ALA A 63 3.30 5.60 11.60
CA ALA A 63 4.72 5.70 11.90
C ALA A 63 5.53 4.54 11.32
N TRP A 64 5.02 3.30 11.46
CA TRP A 64 5.61 2.11 10.84
C TRP A 64 5.63 2.22 9.31
N TRP A 65 4.52 2.66 8.70
CA TRP A 65 4.42 2.82 7.26
C TRP A 65 5.43 3.84 6.73
N GLU A 66 5.54 5.01 7.38
CA GLU A 66 6.50 6.05 7.01
C GLU A 66 7.95 5.58 7.13
N ASP A 67 8.29 4.78 8.16
CA ASP A 67 9.60 4.13 8.25
C ASP A 67 9.83 3.15 7.09
N ALA A 68 8.86 2.28 6.81
CA ALA A 68 8.94 1.27 5.75
C ALA A 68 9.18 1.88 4.36
N VAL A 69 8.38 2.89 3.96
CA VAL A 69 8.54 3.53 2.64
C VAL A 69 9.81 4.38 2.55
N LYS A 70 10.25 5.00 3.64
CA LYS A 70 11.49 5.78 3.66
C LYS A 70 12.73 4.87 3.54
N ARG A 71 12.70 3.72 4.20
CA ARG A 71 13.80 2.75 4.23
C ARG A 71 13.91 1.96 2.92
N ASP A 72 12.78 1.73 2.24
CA ASP A 72 12.74 1.11 0.91
C ASP A 72 12.12 2.04 -0.15
N PRO A 73 12.94 2.90 -0.79
CA PRO A 73 12.50 3.75 -1.89
C PRO A 73 11.89 3.01 -3.09
N LEU A 74 12.22 1.73 -3.32
CA LEU A 74 11.62 0.95 -4.42
C LEU A 74 10.20 0.56 -4.04
N PHE A 75 9.98 0.12 -2.81
CA PHE A 75 8.64 -0.16 -2.27
C PHE A 75 7.78 1.10 -2.21
N ALA A 76 8.35 2.25 -1.85
CA ALA A 76 7.65 3.54 -1.93
C ALA A 76 7.10 3.79 -3.35
N THR A 77 7.95 3.66 -4.38
CA THR A 77 7.51 3.82 -5.78
C THR A 77 6.41 2.82 -6.13
N ALA A 78 6.58 1.54 -5.77
CA ALA A 78 5.61 0.48 -6.09
C ALA A 78 4.22 0.72 -5.47
N THR A 79 4.18 1.42 -4.33
CA THR A 79 2.95 1.81 -3.62
C THR A 79 2.41 3.18 -4.02
N GLY A 80 3.04 3.84 -4.99
CA GLY A 80 2.62 5.13 -5.56
C GLY A 80 3.23 6.35 -4.88
N ASP A 81 4.11 6.16 -3.89
CA ASP A 81 4.84 7.23 -3.22
C ASP A 81 6.14 7.57 -3.97
N ASN A 82 6.17 8.77 -4.55
CA ASN A 82 7.26 9.21 -5.40
C ASN A 82 8.32 10.07 -4.68
N ARG A 83 8.24 10.21 -3.34
CA ARG A 83 9.12 11.10 -2.55
C ARG A 83 10.62 10.75 -2.62
N TRP A 84 10.96 9.51 -2.95
CA TRP A 84 12.35 9.01 -2.99
C TRP A 84 12.70 8.31 -4.32
N ASN A 85 12.09 8.74 -5.42
CA ASN A 85 12.25 8.11 -6.74
C ASN A 85 13.68 8.19 -7.31
N ASP A 86 14.54 9.05 -6.76
CA ASP A 86 15.95 9.20 -7.11
C ASP A 86 16.89 8.25 -6.36
N LYS A 87 16.38 7.49 -5.38
CA LYS A 87 17.19 6.68 -4.46
C LYS A 87 16.98 5.18 -4.65
N LEU A 88 18.00 4.42 -4.24
CA LEU A 88 17.92 2.98 -4.02
C LEU A 88 18.04 2.67 -2.51
N PRO A 89 17.46 1.56 -2.03
CA PRO A 89 17.62 1.12 -0.65
C PRO A 89 19.09 0.90 -0.30
N VAL A 90 19.43 1.18 0.95
CA VAL A 90 20.74 0.81 1.51
C VAL A 90 20.67 -0.64 1.95
N VAL A 91 21.59 -1.47 1.45
CA VAL A 91 21.60 -2.91 1.67
C VAL A 91 22.90 -3.29 2.39
N SER A 92 22.78 -3.78 3.62
CA SER A 92 23.90 -4.29 4.40
C SER A 92 23.40 -5.06 5.62
N ILE A 93 24.23 -5.94 6.18
CA ILE A 93 23.92 -6.67 7.42
C ILE A 93 23.54 -5.69 8.54
N ALA A 94 24.27 -4.58 8.66
CA ALA A 94 23.99 -3.55 9.65
C ALA A 94 22.64 -2.86 9.43
N ALA A 95 22.26 -2.60 8.17
CA ALA A 95 20.96 -2.01 7.84
C ALA A 95 19.80 -2.96 8.18
N TYR A 96 19.94 -4.27 7.91
CA TYR A 96 18.93 -5.25 8.29
C TYR A 96 18.83 -5.44 9.80
N ALA A 97 19.96 -5.46 10.51
CA ALA A 97 19.95 -5.50 11.98
C ALA A 97 19.25 -4.27 12.57
N ALA A 98 19.56 -3.06 12.07
CA ALA A 98 18.90 -1.83 12.51
C ALA A 98 17.39 -1.85 12.21
N ARG A 99 16.98 -2.34 11.03
CA ARG A 99 15.56 -2.56 10.70
C ARG A 99 14.90 -3.50 11.71
N ALA A 100 15.54 -4.62 12.04
CA ALA A 100 14.97 -5.59 12.97
C ALA A 100 14.77 -5.00 14.38
N GLU A 101 15.68 -4.14 14.85
CA GLU A 101 15.47 -3.42 16.11
C GLU A 101 14.28 -2.46 16.03
N GLN A 102 14.18 -1.64 14.98
CA GLN A 102 13.02 -0.75 14.79
C GLN A 102 11.70 -1.53 14.71
N LEU A 103 11.68 -2.68 14.03
CA LEU A 103 10.50 -3.54 13.96
C LEU A 103 10.13 -4.14 15.32
N ARG A 104 11.10 -4.47 16.17
CA ARG A 104 10.84 -4.91 17.56
C ARG A 104 10.20 -3.81 18.39
N GLU A 105 10.63 -2.56 18.21
CA GLU A 105 10.01 -1.40 18.85
C GLU A 105 8.55 -1.26 18.41
N PHE A 106 8.27 -1.28 17.11
CA PHE A 106 6.89 -1.25 16.60
C PHE A 106 6.04 -2.44 17.06
N GLN A 107 6.61 -3.65 17.10
CA GLN A 107 5.91 -4.83 17.62
C GLN A 107 5.54 -4.67 19.10
N SER A 108 6.44 -4.13 19.90
CA SER A 108 6.19 -3.84 21.32
C SER A 108 5.05 -2.82 21.50
N GLU A 109 5.08 -1.72 20.75
CA GLU A 109 4.01 -0.73 20.78
C GLU A 109 2.67 -1.32 20.34
N LEU A 110 2.67 -2.11 19.27
CA LEU A 110 1.47 -2.74 18.72
C LEU A 110 0.88 -3.78 19.68
N THR A 111 1.70 -4.59 20.34
CA THR A 111 1.24 -5.59 21.31
C THR A 111 0.76 -5.00 22.63
N SER A 112 1.09 -3.73 22.92
CA SER A 112 0.56 -3.00 24.07
C SER A 112 -0.88 -2.50 23.90
N LEU A 113 -1.48 -2.63 22.71
CA LEU A 113 -2.86 -2.23 22.45
C LEU A 113 -3.85 -3.30 22.95
N ASP A 114 -4.93 -2.86 23.58
CA ASP A 114 -6.08 -3.72 23.84
C ASP A 114 -6.91 -3.87 22.56
N VAL A 115 -6.78 -5.02 21.90
CA VAL A 115 -7.43 -5.33 20.62
C VAL A 115 -8.96 -5.32 20.73
N GLU A 116 -9.51 -5.62 21.91
CA GLU A 116 -10.97 -5.62 22.12
C GLU A 116 -11.56 -4.21 22.09
N GLN A 117 -10.74 -3.19 22.40
CA GLN A 117 -11.12 -1.78 22.30
C GLN A 117 -11.03 -1.23 20.87
N LEU A 118 -10.39 -1.93 19.93
CA LEU A 118 -10.35 -1.51 18.53
C LEU A 118 -11.72 -1.72 17.87
N SER A 119 -12.09 -0.83 16.96
CA SER A 119 -13.25 -1.07 16.10
C SER A 119 -13.03 -2.30 15.22
N ALA A 120 -14.12 -2.90 14.73
CA ALA A 120 -14.05 -4.11 13.91
C ALA A 120 -13.13 -3.95 12.68
N GLY A 121 -13.16 -2.78 12.03
CA GLY A 121 -12.26 -2.48 10.91
C GLY A 121 -10.80 -2.36 11.34
N GLN A 122 -10.53 -1.71 12.48
CA GLN A 122 -9.16 -1.59 12.97
C GLN A 122 -8.59 -2.90 13.52
N ARG A 123 -9.42 -3.82 14.02
CA ARG A 123 -8.96 -5.17 14.36
C ARG A 123 -8.39 -5.94 13.16
N VAL A 124 -9.00 -5.76 11.97
CA VAL A 124 -8.48 -6.35 10.73
C VAL A 124 -7.16 -5.70 10.33
N ASN A 125 -7.11 -4.37 10.31
CA ASN A 125 -5.88 -3.63 9.97
C ASN A 125 -4.73 -3.98 10.94
N TYR A 126 -5.03 -4.06 12.24
CA TYR A 126 -4.11 -4.51 13.28
C TYR A 126 -3.53 -5.87 12.95
N ALA A 127 -4.37 -6.85 12.60
CA ALA A 127 -3.92 -8.19 12.27
C ALA A 127 -2.98 -8.20 11.06
N VAL A 128 -3.25 -7.38 10.05
CA VAL A 128 -2.41 -7.25 8.85
C VAL A 128 -1.05 -6.63 9.20
N VAL A 129 -1.03 -5.48 9.88
CA VAL A 129 0.22 -4.80 10.27
C VAL A 129 1.06 -5.69 11.19
N ARG A 130 0.43 -6.31 12.18
CA ARG A 130 1.09 -7.26 13.08
C ARG A 130 1.73 -8.40 12.30
N ARG A 131 0.98 -9.03 11.39
CA ARG A 131 1.48 -10.15 10.59
C ARG A 131 2.64 -9.73 9.70
N TRP A 132 2.60 -8.53 9.14
CA TRP A 132 3.70 -8.00 8.33
C TRP A 132 4.97 -7.86 9.17
N ILE A 133 4.90 -7.18 10.30
CA ILE A 133 6.04 -6.98 11.20
C ILE A 133 6.60 -8.32 11.71
N GLU A 134 5.73 -9.24 12.14
CA GLU A 134 6.12 -10.59 12.56
C GLU A 134 6.84 -11.35 11.43
N THR A 135 6.40 -11.19 10.18
CA THR A 135 7.03 -11.86 9.03
C THR A 135 8.42 -11.30 8.75
N GLU A 136 8.58 -9.97 8.74
CA GLU A 136 9.90 -9.35 8.53
C GLU A 136 10.89 -9.68 9.65
N LEU A 137 10.42 -9.73 10.91
CA LEU A 137 11.26 -10.15 12.02
C LEU A 137 11.69 -11.61 11.90
N ALA A 138 10.78 -12.49 11.48
CA ALA A 138 11.09 -13.90 11.25
C ALA A 138 12.08 -14.08 10.09
N GLU A 139 11.91 -13.33 8.98
CA GLU A 139 12.88 -13.33 7.86
C GLU A 139 14.28 -12.98 8.35
N HIS A 140 14.41 -11.97 9.21
CA HIS A 140 15.70 -11.62 9.81
C HIS A 140 16.23 -12.72 10.74
N GLU A 141 15.39 -13.26 11.63
CA GLU A 141 15.75 -14.34 12.56
C GLU A 141 16.27 -15.59 11.83
N TYR A 142 15.62 -15.96 10.74
CA TYR A 142 16.02 -17.09 9.89
C TYR A 142 17.06 -16.71 8.82
N GLN A 143 17.66 -15.52 8.91
CA GLN A 143 18.72 -15.04 8.02
C GLN A 143 18.33 -15.02 6.53
N ALA A 144 17.04 -14.85 6.22
CA ALA A 144 16.54 -14.74 4.84
C ALA A 144 17.16 -13.54 4.10
N ASP A 145 17.55 -12.49 4.82
CA ASP A 145 18.28 -11.33 4.29
C ASP A 145 19.57 -11.72 3.54
N LEU A 146 20.18 -12.86 3.87
CA LEU A 146 21.41 -13.34 3.23
C LEU A 146 21.17 -14.03 1.88
N ILE A 147 19.91 -14.26 1.50
CA ILE A 147 19.50 -14.89 0.24
C ILE A 147 18.65 -13.88 -0.58
N PRO A 148 19.25 -12.80 -1.10
CA PRO A 148 18.51 -11.73 -1.78
C PRO A 148 18.06 -12.05 -3.21
N ILE A 149 18.31 -13.27 -3.68
CA ILE A 149 17.96 -13.71 -5.03
C ILE A 149 17.31 -15.09 -4.97
N THR A 150 16.33 -15.30 -5.85
CA THR A 150 15.79 -16.60 -6.22
C THR A 150 15.68 -16.67 -7.76
N ASN A 151 15.22 -17.79 -8.30
CA ASN A 151 14.94 -17.89 -9.74
C ASN A 151 13.66 -17.14 -10.17
N ARG A 152 12.90 -16.57 -9.22
CA ARG A 152 11.62 -15.88 -9.50
C ARG A 152 11.55 -14.46 -8.96
N GLU A 153 12.42 -14.13 -8.01
CA GLU A 153 12.40 -12.87 -7.28
C GLU A 153 13.83 -12.41 -6.97
N GLY A 154 13.96 -11.12 -6.66
CA GLY A 154 15.20 -10.51 -6.23
C GLY A 154 15.58 -9.30 -7.07
N PHE A 155 16.57 -8.56 -6.60
CA PHE A 155 16.95 -7.27 -7.20
C PHE A 155 17.30 -7.38 -8.69
N HIS A 156 17.93 -8.48 -9.09
CA HIS A 156 18.32 -8.76 -10.48
C HIS A 156 17.13 -8.95 -11.44
N ILE A 157 15.96 -9.34 -10.93
CA ILE A 157 14.71 -9.48 -11.70
C ILE A 157 13.90 -8.18 -11.65
N PHE A 158 13.80 -7.55 -10.48
CA PHE A 158 12.95 -6.36 -10.32
C PHE A 158 13.59 -5.08 -10.87
N PHE A 159 14.91 -4.95 -10.84
CA PHE A 159 15.57 -3.71 -11.26
C PHE A 159 15.41 -3.39 -12.76
N PRO A 160 15.52 -4.35 -13.70
CA PRO A 160 15.21 -4.09 -15.11
C PRO A 160 13.76 -3.63 -15.35
N GLU A 161 12.82 -4.02 -14.47
CA GLU A 161 11.40 -3.68 -14.56
C GLU A 161 11.07 -2.28 -14.02
N LEU A 162 12.06 -1.52 -13.52
CA LEU A 162 11.84 -0.17 -12.95
C LEU A 162 11.10 0.77 -13.90
N ARG A 163 11.33 0.65 -15.22
CA ARG A 163 10.63 1.44 -16.24
C ARG A 163 9.11 1.30 -16.21
N ASN A 164 8.60 0.16 -15.71
CA ASN A 164 7.18 -0.15 -15.62
C ASN A 164 6.59 0.28 -14.27
N GLN A 165 7.43 0.53 -13.26
CA GLN A 165 7.00 0.93 -11.92
C GLN A 165 7.13 2.44 -11.67
N MET A 166 8.08 3.10 -12.32
CA MET A 166 8.30 4.53 -12.15
C MET A 166 7.45 5.37 -13.12
N PRO A 167 7.00 6.57 -12.71
CA PRO A 167 6.51 7.54 -13.67
C PRO A 167 7.66 7.90 -14.64
N LEU A 168 7.32 8.17 -15.91
CA LEU A 168 8.25 8.62 -16.95
C LEU A 168 7.55 9.69 -17.82
N ARG A 169 6.93 10.68 -17.17
CA ARG A 169 6.06 11.68 -17.80
C ARG A 169 6.64 13.09 -17.82
N SER A 170 7.63 13.35 -16.96
CA SER A 170 8.28 14.65 -16.81
C SER A 170 9.80 14.54 -16.88
N LEU A 171 10.48 15.67 -17.10
CA LEU A 171 11.96 15.71 -17.07
C LEU A 171 12.53 15.21 -15.73
N ASN A 172 11.87 15.56 -14.62
CA ASN A 172 12.29 15.12 -13.30
C ASN A 172 12.17 13.59 -13.13
N ASP A 173 11.15 12.98 -13.72
CA ASP A 173 10.98 11.52 -13.71
C ASP A 173 12.15 10.81 -14.40
N TYR A 174 12.61 11.34 -15.55
CA TYR A 174 13.78 10.81 -16.23
C TYR A 174 15.06 11.02 -15.42
N HIS A 175 15.22 12.15 -14.72
CA HIS A 175 16.35 12.35 -13.80
C HIS A 175 16.36 11.32 -12.67
N ASN A 176 15.20 11.07 -12.06
CA ASN A 176 15.04 10.06 -11.00
C ASN A 176 15.39 8.65 -11.52
N TYR A 177 14.88 8.28 -12.69
CA TYR A 177 15.18 6.99 -13.32
C TYR A 177 16.68 6.85 -13.60
N ILE A 178 17.32 7.87 -14.19
CA ILE A 178 18.77 7.88 -14.45
C ILE A 178 19.57 7.80 -13.15
N ALA A 179 19.14 8.45 -12.06
CA ALA A 179 19.81 8.37 -10.76
C ALA A 179 19.84 6.92 -10.24
N ARG A 180 18.71 6.20 -10.30
CA ARG A 180 18.65 4.78 -9.94
C ARG A 180 19.55 3.92 -10.82
N LEU A 181 19.56 4.14 -12.14
CA LEU A 181 20.46 3.41 -13.05
C LEU A 181 21.93 3.62 -12.70
N LYS A 182 22.33 4.85 -12.36
CA LYS A 182 23.70 5.15 -11.92
C LYS A 182 24.05 4.49 -10.58
N GLY A 183 23.08 4.35 -9.67
CA GLY A 183 23.25 3.70 -8.37
C GLY A 183 23.33 2.16 -8.43
N PHE A 184 22.95 1.54 -9.56
CA PHE A 184 22.82 0.08 -9.65
C PHE A 184 24.10 -0.70 -9.34
N ALA A 185 25.27 -0.17 -9.74
CA ALA A 185 26.55 -0.85 -9.52
C ALA A 185 26.82 -1.03 -8.01
N GLU A 186 26.59 0.02 -7.23
CA GLU A 186 26.75 -0.01 -5.77
C GLU A 186 25.69 -0.90 -5.11
N TYR A 187 24.43 -0.77 -5.54
CA TYR A 187 23.34 -1.60 -5.05
C TYR A 187 23.56 -3.10 -5.31
N SER A 188 24.12 -3.45 -6.46
CA SER A 188 24.50 -4.83 -6.80
C SER A 188 25.67 -5.31 -5.93
N ARG A 189 26.68 -4.46 -5.71
CA ARG A 189 27.83 -4.77 -4.84
C ARG A 189 27.38 -5.10 -3.43
N GLN A 190 26.46 -4.31 -2.87
CA GLN A 190 25.89 -4.54 -1.54
C GLN A 190 25.16 -5.89 -1.43
N HIS A 191 24.35 -6.26 -2.42
CA HIS A 191 23.73 -7.59 -2.45
C HIS A 191 24.74 -8.73 -2.59
N MET A 192 25.80 -8.53 -3.37
CA MET A 192 26.89 -9.51 -3.46
C MET A 192 27.59 -9.72 -2.12
N GLU A 193 27.70 -8.69 -1.29
CA GLU A 193 28.26 -8.82 0.06
C GLU A 193 27.36 -9.66 0.97
N LEU A 194 26.04 -9.47 0.92
CA LEU A 194 25.10 -10.34 1.64
C LEU A 194 25.20 -11.79 1.15
N MET A 195 25.22 -12.02 -0.16
CA MET A 195 25.32 -13.38 -0.71
C MET A 195 26.62 -14.06 -0.30
N ARG A 196 27.74 -13.33 -0.23
CA ARG A 196 29.00 -13.88 0.30
C ARG A 196 28.89 -14.27 1.78
N ALA A 197 28.23 -13.44 2.58
CA ALA A 197 27.94 -13.78 3.97
C ALA A 197 27.00 -15.00 4.08
N GLY A 198 25.98 -15.09 3.22
CA GLY A 198 25.09 -16.25 3.11
C GLY A 198 25.84 -17.53 2.78
N ILE A 199 26.72 -17.52 1.77
CA ILE A 199 27.60 -18.64 1.43
C ILE A 199 28.45 -19.07 2.63
N ALA A 200 29.06 -18.11 3.34
CA ALA A 200 29.87 -18.40 4.53
C ALA A 200 29.04 -19.02 5.68
N ALA A 201 27.77 -18.66 5.78
CA ALA A 201 26.81 -19.21 6.76
C ALA A 201 26.13 -20.52 6.30
N GLY A 202 26.41 -21.02 5.09
CA GLY A 202 25.71 -22.18 4.51
C GLY A 202 24.28 -21.89 4.03
N MET A 203 23.90 -20.61 3.97
CA MET A 203 22.60 -20.13 3.51
C MET A 203 22.64 -19.90 2.00
N THR A 204 22.37 -20.96 1.24
CA THR A 204 22.35 -20.93 -0.23
C THR A 204 21.12 -21.65 -0.78
N LEU A 205 20.64 -21.21 -1.95
CA LEU A 205 19.60 -21.93 -2.65
C LEU A 205 20.12 -23.24 -3.26
N PRO A 206 19.25 -24.28 -3.39
CA PRO A 206 19.60 -25.49 -4.11
C PRO A 206 20.04 -25.20 -5.56
N SER A 207 21.13 -25.82 -6.00
CA SER A 207 21.71 -25.58 -7.34
C SER A 207 20.75 -25.83 -8.49
N VAL A 208 19.88 -26.84 -8.38
CA VAL A 208 18.87 -27.19 -9.40
C VAL A 208 17.88 -26.06 -9.67
N VAL A 209 17.62 -25.19 -8.69
CA VAL A 209 16.73 -24.03 -8.84
C VAL A 209 17.43 -22.90 -9.56
N MET A 210 18.75 -22.73 -9.33
CA MET A 210 19.55 -21.64 -9.89
C MET A 210 19.98 -21.87 -11.34
N GLN A 211 19.86 -23.10 -11.87
CA GLN A 211 20.22 -23.44 -13.25
C GLN A 211 19.09 -23.22 -14.27
N ARG A 212 17.90 -22.83 -13.80
CA ARG A 212 16.70 -22.61 -14.62
C ARG A 212 16.45 -21.13 -14.83
#